data_AF-A0A950E786-F1
#
_entry.id   AF-A0A950E786-F1
#
_cell.length_a   1.000
_cell.length_b   1.000
_cell.length_c   1.000
_cell.angle_alpha   90.00
_cell.angle_beta   90.00
_cell.angle_gamma   90.00
#
_symmetry.space_group_name_H-M   'P 1'
#
loop_
_entity.id
_entity.type
_entity.pdbx_description
1 polymer ?
#
loop_
_entity_poly.entity_id
_entity_poly.type
_entity_poly.pdbx_seq_one_letter_code
_entity_poly.pdbx_strand_id
1 'polypeptide(L)'
;AELLTYLHPFESVTVLNGHIHQVFQKNDGKVQFYTAASTAFPQPKPGSRPKPGPLTVPAGELSSYLGIRNVTVHQGDGQIAVADATLAS
;
A
#
# COMPACT_ATOMS: atom_id res chain seq x y z
N ALA A 1 -2.04 18.57 1.27
CA ALA A 1 -2.59 17.28 0.82
C ALA A 1 -2.88 17.32 -0.68
N GLU A 2 -1.96 17.85 -1.50
CA GLU A 2 -2.24 18.16 -2.91
C GLU A 2 -2.12 16.95 -3.85
N LEU A 3 -1.36 15.92 -3.49
CA LEU A 3 -1.19 14.76 -4.37
C LEU A 3 -2.43 13.85 -4.41
N LEU A 4 -3.13 13.71 -3.29
CA LEU A 4 -4.30 12.82 -3.20
C LEU A 4 -5.51 13.36 -3.97
N THR A 5 -5.58 14.68 -4.21
CA THR A 5 -6.69 15.27 -4.96
C THR A 5 -6.71 14.83 -6.42
N TYR A 6 -5.56 14.47 -6.99
CA TYR A 6 -5.50 13.88 -8.33
C TYR A 6 -6.19 12.51 -8.43
N LEU A 7 -6.45 11.86 -7.29
CA LEU A 7 -7.16 10.58 -7.25
C LEU A 7 -8.67 10.76 -7.12
N HIS A 8 -9.17 11.96 -6.82
CA HIS A 8 -10.60 12.23 -6.63
C HIS A 8 -11.50 11.81 -7.80
N PRO A 9 -11.09 11.91 -9.08
CA PRO A 9 -11.94 11.48 -10.19
C PRO A 9 -12.19 9.97 -10.25
N PHE A 10 -11.41 9.15 -9.55
CA PHE A 10 -11.55 7.69 -9.57
C PHE A 10 -12.46 7.20 -8.46
N GLU A 11 -13.42 6.35 -8.80
CA GLU A 11 -14.41 5.82 -7.84
C GLU A 11 -13.81 4.82 -6.86
N SER A 12 -12.76 4.11 -7.27
CA SER A 12 -12.02 3.17 -6.43
C SER A 12 -10.56 3.13 -6.88
N VAL A 13 -9.63 3.35 -5.94
CA VAL A 13 -8.20 3.32 -6.20
C VAL A 13 -7.53 2.36 -5.22
N THR A 14 -6.73 1.44 -5.75
CA THR A 14 -5.84 0.60 -4.95
C THR A 14 -4.40 1.02 -5.19
N VAL A 15 -3.70 1.40 -4.13
CA VAL A 15 -2.28 1.77 -4.14
C VAL A 15 -1.48 0.62 -3.54
N LEU A 16 -0.64 0.00 -4.37
CA LEU A 16 0.34 -1.00 -3.93
C LEU A 16 1.71 -0.31 -3.79
N ASN A 17 2.28 -0.33 -2.60
CA ASN A 17 3.56 0.33 -2.35
C ASN A 17 4.52 -0.49 -1.47
N GLY A 18 5.74 0.04 -1.32
CA GLY A 18 6.81 -0.55 -0.52
C GLY A 18 7.55 0.51 0.28
N HIS A 19 8.89 0.52 0.19
CA HIS A 19 9.80 1.49 0.82
C HIS A 19 9.93 1.38 2.35
N ILE A 20 8.85 1.08 3.08
CA ILE A 20 8.86 1.06 4.56
C ILE A 20 9.16 -0.32 5.19
N HIS A 21 9.30 -1.37 4.37
CA HIS A 21 9.65 -2.74 4.79
C HIS A 21 8.67 -3.37 5.78
N GLN A 22 7.40 -2.97 5.75
CA GLN A 22 6.37 -3.42 6.68
C GLN A 22 5.08 -3.69 5.93
N VAL A 23 4.32 -4.68 6.41
CA VAL A 23 2.97 -4.96 5.92
C VAL A 23 1.98 -4.11 6.70
N PHE A 24 1.31 -3.20 6.00
CA PHE A 24 0.35 -2.26 6.53
C PHE A 24 -0.78 -2.07 5.52
N GLN A 25 -1.93 -1.65 6.04
CA GLN A 25 -3.11 -1.30 5.24
C GLN A 25 -3.72 -0.02 5.78
N LYS A 26 -4.09 0.89 4.89
CA LYS A 26 -4.83 2.10 5.23
C LYS A 26 -5.96 2.32 4.24
N ASN A 27 -7.09 2.74 4.78
CA ASN A 27 -8.19 3.31 4.00
C ASN A 27 -8.17 4.84 4.13
N ASP A 28 -8.36 5.51 2.99
CA ASP A 28 -8.61 6.95 2.91
C ASP A 28 -9.77 7.19 1.92
N GLY A 29 -10.99 6.92 2.37
CA GLY A 29 -12.20 7.00 1.55
C GLY A 29 -12.18 6.00 0.39
N LYS A 30 -12.08 6.52 -0.84
CA LYS A 30 -12.04 5.73 -2.09
C LYS A 30 -10.66 5.13 -2.40
N VAL A 31 -9.64 5.48 -1.62
CA VAL A 31 -8.25 5.04 -1.84
C VAL A 31 -7.83 4.04 -0.78
N GLN A 32 -7.46 2.83 -1.23
CA GLN A 32 -6.95 1.75 -0.40
C GLN A 32 -5.44 1.59 -0.58
N PHE A 33 -4.68 1.66 0.51
CA PHE A 33 -3.23 1.52 0.50
C PHE A 33 -2.82 0.16 1.07
N TYR A 34 -1.91 -0.52 0.37
CA TYR A 34 -1.34 -1.79 0.78
C TYR A 34 0.18 -1.77 0.62
N THR A 35 0.89 -1.92 1.73
CA THR A 35 2.35 -2.06 1.71
C THR A 35 2.75 -3.54 1.81
N ALA A 36 3.99 -3.84 1.42
CA ALA A 36 4.62 -5.15 1.58
C ALA A 36 5.89 -5.08 2.44
N ALA A 37 6.25 -6.22 3.04
CA ALA A 37 7.58 -6.43 3.61
C ALA A 37 8.66 -6.37 2.52
N SER A 38 9.90 -6.14 2.91
CA SER A 38 11.03 -6.18 1.98
C SER A 38 11.48 -7.61 1.73
N THR A 39 12.13 -7.84 0.59
CA THR A 39 12.82 -9.08 0.26
C THR A 39 14.29 -9.07 0.64
N ALA A 40 14.86 -7.90 0.97
CA ALA A 40 16.30 -7.75 1.24
C ALA A 40 16.64 -7.85 2.73
N PHE A 41 16.00 -7.02 3.56
CA PHE A 41 16.21 -6.99 5.01
C PHE A 41 14.99 -6.39 5.72
N PRO A 42 14.70 -6.78 6.97
CA PRO A 42 13.64 -6.13 7.74
C PRO A 42 14.10 -4.81 8.36
N GLN A 43 13.15 -3.92 8.61
CA GLN A 43 13.36 -2.71 9.39
C GLN A 43 12.69 -2.82 10.77
N PRO A 44 13.19 -2.08 11.79
CA PRO A 44 12.50 -1.93 13.06
C PRO A 44 11.08 -1.37 12.90
N LYS A 45 10.20 -1.62 13.89
CA LYS A 45 8.88 -1.01 13.95
C LYS A 45 8.97 0.52 13.93
N PRO A 46 7.99 1.25 13.38
CA PRO A 46 8.03 2.71 13.37
C PRO A 46 8.13 3.25 14.80
N GLY A 47 8.96 4.27 15.01
CA GLY A 47 9.19 4.86 16.34
C GLY A 47 10.07 4.04 17.30
N SER A 48 10.44 2.80 16.96
CA SER A 48 11.30 1.99 17.84
C SER A 48 12.79 2.35 17.76
N ARG A 49 13.22 3.10 16.73
CA ARG A 49 14.59 3.59 16.57
C ARG A 49 14.61 5.00 15.96
N PRO A 50 15.70 5.78 16.18
CA PRO A 50 15.82 7.13 15.61
C PRO A 50 15.89 7.17 14.09
N LYS A 51 16.34 6.10 13.42
CA LYS A 51 16.52 6.02 11.97
C LYS A 51 16.13 4.64 11.42
N PRO A 52 15.63 4.55 10.17
CA PRO A 52 15.44 3.29 9.48
C PRO A 52 16.78 2.63 9.16
N GLY A 53 16.79 1.31 9.04
CA GLY A 53 17.96 0.54 8.66
C GLY A 53 17.77 -0.96 8.90
N PRO A 54 18.75 -1.80 8.49
CA PRO A 54 18.69 -3.24 8.69
C PRO A 54 18.49 -3.63 10.16
N LEU A 55 17.59 -4.57 10.39
CA LEU A 55 17.34 -5.19 11.68
C LEU A 55 17.98 -6.58 11.74
N THR A 56 18.91 -6.77 12.67
CA THR A 56 19.40 -8.10 13.03
C THR A 56 18.30 -8.89 13.73
N VAL A 57 18.10 -10.13 13.30
CA VAL A 57 17.12 -11.08 13.85
C VAL A 57 17.83 -12.38 14.27
N PRO A 58 17.22 -13.20 15.13
CA PRO A 58 17.79 -14.50 15.50
C PRO A 58 18.09 -15.38 14.27
N ALA A 59 19.11 -16.23 14.40
CA ALA A 59 19.46 -17.16 13.34
C ALA A 59 18.29 -18.10 13.02
N GLY A 60 17.98 -18.26 11.74
CA GLY A 60 16.86 -19.09 11.28
C GLY A 60 15.51 -18.37 11.18
N GLU A 61 15.38 -17.14 11.71
CA GLU A 61 14.10 -16.42 11.71
C GLU A 61 13.94 -15.43 10.55
N LEU A 62 15.01 -15.10 9.79
CA LEU A 62 15.00 -14.06 8.77
C LEU A 62 13.86 -14.19 7.75
N SER A 63 13.55 -15.40 7.31
CA SER A 63 12.48 -15.64 6.33
C SER A 63 11.09 -15.23 6.83
N SER A 64 10.85 -15.22 8.15
CA SER A 64 9.58 -14.77 8.74
C SER A 64 9.39 -13.25 8.72
N TYR A 65 10.48 -12.50 8.53
CA TYR A 65 10.49 -11.04 8.48
C TYR A 65 10.49 -10.48 7.05
N LEU A 66 10.85 -11.31 6.08
CA LEU A 66 10.87 -10.96 4.66
C LEU A 66 9.60 -11.45 3.99
N GLY A 67 9.21 -10.83 2.88
CA GLY A 67 7.99 -11.29 2.22
C GLY A 67 7.78 -10.76 0.82
N ILE A 68 6.92 -11.47 0.11
CA ILE A 68 6.30 -11.07 -1.14
C ILE A 68 4.81 -10.96 -0.86
N ARG A 69 4.17 -9.92 -1.40
CA ARG A 69 2.72 -9.76 -1.33
C ARG A 69 2.13 -9.99 -2.72
N ASN A 70 1.30 -11.02 -2.84
CA ASN A 70 0.59 -11.30 -4.08
C ASN A 70 -0.74 -10.56 -4.12
N VAL A 71 -1.07 -10.00 -5.28
CA VAL A 71 -2.36 -9.35 -5.55
C VAL A 71 -2.92 -9.98 -6.81
N THR A 72 -4.16 -10.43 -6.73
CA THR A 72 -4.91 -10.92 -7.88
C THR A 72 -5.84 -9.81 -8.33
N VAL A 73 -5.67 -9.33 -9.56
CA VAL A 73 -6.56 -8.33 -10.15
C VAL A 73 -7.57 -9.07 -11.00
N HIS A 74 -8.84 -8.95 -10.63
CA HIS A 74 -9.95 -9.38 -11.46
C HIS A 74 -10.50 -8.15 -12.16
N GLN A 75 -10.30 -8.07 -13.47
CA GLN A 75 -10.99 -7.08 -14.29
C GLN A 75 -12.48 -7.49 -14.30
N GLY A 76 -13.37 -6.59 -13.87
CA GLY A 76 -14.67 -6.98 -13.32
C GLY A 76 -15.66 -7.62 -14.30
N ASP A 77 -16.45 -8.56 -13.76
CA ASP A 77 -17.78 -9.00 -14.26
C ASP A 77 -18.92 -8.12 -13.71
N GLY A 78 -18.59 -7.01 -13.02
CA GLY A 78 -19.54 -6.11 -12.36
C GLY A 78 -19.97 -4.92 -13.25
N GLN A 79 -21.15 -4.35 -12.97
CA GLN A 79 -21.66 -3.17 -13.69
C GLN A 79 -20.66 -2.02 -13.69
N ILE A 80 -20.42 -1.46 -14.87
CA ILE A 80 -19.58 -0.29 -15.10
C ILE A 80 -20.15 0.87 -14.27
N ALA A 81 -19.28 1.55 -13.51
CA ALA A 81 -19.65 2.81 -12.86
C ALA A 81 -19.92 3.86 -13.94
N VAL A 82 -21.19 4.20 -14.14
CA VAL A 82 -21.61 5.31 -15.00
C VAL A 82 -21.74 6.54 -14.11
N ALA A 83 -20.99 7.59 -14.45
CA ALA A 83 -21.08 8.89 -13.79
C ALA A 83 -21.40 9.95 -14.83
N ASP A 84 -22.45 10.74 -14.58
CA ASP A 84 -22.82 11.91 -15.37
C ASP A 84 -22.23 13.16 -14.73
N ALA A 85 -21.65 14.03 -15.56
CA ALA A 85 -21.18 15.36 -15.15
C ALA A 85 -21.86 16.43 -16.01
N THR A 86 -22.31 17.51 -15.38
CA THR A 86 -22.84 18.69 -16.10
C THR A 86 -21.70 19.63 -16.46
N LEU A 87 -21.83 20.33 -17.60
CA LEU A 87 -20.84 21.31 -18.08
C LEU A 87 -20.80 22.62 -17.25
N ALA A 88 -21.58 22.71 -16.17
CA ALA A 88 -21.70 23.92 -15.39
C ALA A 88 -20.62 23.97 -14.30
N SER A 89 -19.61 24.82 -14.54
CA SER A 89 -18.66 25.33 -13.54
C SER A 89 -19.22 26.52 -12.79
#